data_AF-G9QKF6-F1
#
_entry.id   AF-G9QKF6-F1
#
_cell.length_a   1.000
_cell.length_b   1.000
_cell.length_c   1.000
_cell.angle_alpha   90.00
_cell.angle_beta   90.00
_cell.angle_gamma   90.00
#
_symmetry.space_group_name_H-M   'P 1'
#
loop_
_entity.id
_entity.type
_entity.pdbx_description
1 polymer ?
#
loop_
_entity_poly.entity_id
_entity_poly.type
_entity_poly.pdbx_seq_one_letter_code
_entity_poly.pdbx_strand_id
1 'polypeptide(L)' 'MYTGRDMTTLSMTPKNKWKTEELSYFHHAFQQIMPYLNAEGQTLHREITEEIMRRGGLTKGAESGLE' A
#
# COMPACT_ATOMS: atom_id res chain seq x y z
N MET A 1 6.85 -9.22 10.80
CA MET A 1 7.20 -7.78 10.87
C MET A 1 7.55 -7.30 9.47
N TYR A 2 6.97 -6.19 9.00
CA TYR A 2 7.27 -5.60 7.69
C TYR A 2 8.74 -5.17 7.59
N THR A 3 9.43 -5.56 6.52
CA THR A 3 10.87 -5.30 6.28
C THR A 3 11.12 -4.36 5.09
N GLY A 4 10.07 -3.79 4.51
CA GLY A 4 10.17 -2.84 3.39
C GLY A 4 10.47 -1.40 3.83
N ARG A 5 10.49 -0.48 2.86
CA ARG A 5 10.68 0.96 3.14
C ARG A 5 9.49 1.51 3.93
N ASP A 6 9.76 2.40 4.88
CA ASP A 6 8.71 3.04 5.67
C ASP A 6 7.95 4.11 4.85
N MET A 7 6.85 4.60 5.40
CA MET A 7 5.97 5.55 4.71
C MET A 7 6.64 6.90 4.43
N THR A 8 7.59 7.35 5.26
CA THR A 8 8.32 8.62 5.06
C THR A 8 9.20 8.51 3.82
N THR A 9 9.87 7.38 3.65
CA THR A 9 10.68 7.11 2.46
C THR A 9 9.79 6.95 1.21
N LEU A 10 8.66 6.27 1.37
CA LEU A 10 7.75 5.96 0.25
C LEU A 10 6.91 7.15 -0.20
N SER A 11 6.58 8.11 0.67
CA SER A 11 5.80 9.31 0.33
C SER A 11 6.52 10.18 -0.70
N MET A 12 7.85 10.21 -0.66
CA MET A 12 8.71 10.90 -1.64
C MET A 12 9.01 10.04 -2.89
N THR A 13 8.55 8.79 -2.91
CA THR A 13 8.81 7.84 -4.00
C THR A 13 7.57 7.70 -4.89
N PRO A 14 7.68 7.85 -6.22
CA PRO A 14 6.59 7.56 -7.14
C PRO A 14 6.03 6.15 -6.96
N LYS A 15 4.70 5.98 -6.98
CA LYS A 15 4.02 4.70 -6.66
C LYS A 15 4.40 3.57 -7.63
N ASN A 16 4.74 3.90 -8.87
CA ASN A 16 5.26 2.95 -9.85
C ASN A 16 6.62 2.32 -9.47
N LYS A 17 7.35 2.91 -8.52
CA LYS A 17 8.60 2.37 -7.95
C LYS A 17 8.42 1.67 -6.62
N TRP A 18 7.19 1.56 -6.12
CA TRP A 18 6.91 0.77 -4.92
C TRP A 18 6.98 -0.72 -5.27
N LYS A 19 7.52 -1.54 -4.39
CA LYS A 19 7.49 -2.99 -4.55
C LYS A 19 6.10 -3.52 -4.24
N THR A 20 5.76 -4.68 -4.79
CA THR A 20 4.44 -5.30 -4.58
C THR A 20 4.16 -5.57 -3.09
N GLU A 21 5.17 -5.96 -2.32
CA GLU A 21 5.06 -6.19 -0.88
C GLU A 21 4.72 -4.90 -0.11
N GLU A 22 5.29 -3.76 -0.53
CA GLU A 22 5.02 -2.45 0.07
C GLU A 22 3.60 -1.98 -0.26
N LEU A 23 3.17 -2.16 -1.51
CA LEU A 23 1.79 -1.87 -1.92
C LEU A 23 0.78 -2.72 -1.16
N SER A 24 1.02 -4.04 -1.05
CA SER A 24 0.17 -4.96 -0.28
C SER A 24 0.08 -4.55 1.19
N TYR A 25 1.23 -4.32 1.82
CA TYR A 25 1.31 -3.94 3.23
C TYR A 25 0.53 -2.66 3.54
N PHE A 26 0.80 -1.58 2.79
CA PHE A 26 0.13 -0.31 3.05
C PHE A 26 -1.33 -0.32 2.61
N HIS A 27 -1.69 -1.02 1.54
CA HIS A 27 -3.11 -1.21 1.18
C HIS A 27 -3.89 -1.82 2.35
N HIS A 28 -3.40 -2.95 2.89
CA HIS A 28 -4.02 -3.60 4.04
C HIS A 28 -4.06 -2.70 5.28
N ALA A 29 -2.94 -2.03 5.60
CA ALA A 29 -2.87 -1.11 6.74
C ALA A 29 -3.92 0.02 6.62
N PHE A 30 -4.03 0.65 5.44
CA PHE A 30 -5.02 1.69 5.18
C PHE A 30 -6.46 1.17 5.19
N GLN A 31 -6.71 -0.05 4.71
CA GLN A 31 -8.04 -0.67 4.79
C GLN A 31 -8.50 -0.86 6.24
N GLN A 32 -7.61 -1.27 7.14
CA GLN A 32 -7.95 -1.48 8.55
C GLN A 32 -8.32 -0.19 9.29
N ILE A 33 -7.72 0.95 8.91
CA ILE A 33 -7.95 2.25 9.55
C ILE A 33 -8.80 3.19 8.70
N MET A 34 -9.40 2.71 7.61
CA MET A 34 -10.12 3.51 6.61
C MET A 34 -11.11 4.52 7.20
N PRO A 35 -11.93 4.19 8.22
CA PRO A 35 -12.86 5.14 8.82
C PRO A 35 -12.20 6.35 9.49
N TYR A 36 -10.92 6.24 9.83
CA TYR A 36 -10.14 7.24 10.57
C TYR A 36 -9.20 8.03 9.68
N LEU A 37 -9.14 7.74 8.37
CA LEU A 37 -8.29 8.46 7.44
C LEU A 37 -8.88 9.83 7.12
N ASN A 38 -8.02 10.85 7.20
CA ASN A 38 -8.29 12.18 6.65
C ASN A 38 -8.25 12.15 5.11
N ALA A 39 -8.53 13.30 4.47
CA ALA A 39 -8.56 13.41 3.01
C ALA A 39 -7.23 13.03 2.33
N GLU A 40 -6.10 13.33 2.96
CA GLU A 40 -4.77 12.98 2.45
C GLU A 40 -4.54 11.46 2.50
N GLY A 41 -4.86 10.82 3.64
CA GLY A 41 -4.77 9.38 3.81
C GLY A 41 -5.69 8.61 2.85
N GLN A 42 -6.90 9.12 2.60
CA GLN A 42 -7.82 8.54 1.61
C GLN A 42 -7.28 8.68 0.18
N THR A 43 -6.68 9.82 -0.15
CA THR A 43 -6.06 10.05 -1.46
C THR A 43 -4.90 9.09 -1.68
N LEU A 44 -4.03 8.94 -0.68
CA LEU A 44 -2.90 8.02 -0.73
C LEU A 44 -3.35 6.56 -0.87
N HIS A 45 -4.36 6.14 -0.11
CA HIS A 45 -4.94 4.80 -0.24
C HIS A 45 -5.52 4.54 -1.65
N ARG A 46 -6.17 5.54 -2.25
CA ARG A 46 -6.65 5.46 -3.64
C ARG A 46 -5.50 5.29 -4.62
N GLU A 47 -4.44 6.10 -4.53
CA GLU A 47 -3.26 5.98 -5.40
C GLU A 47 -2.60 4.59 -5.30
N ILE A 48 -2.49 4.04 -4.09
CA ILE A 48 -1.98 2.68 -3.87
C ILE A 48 -2.88 1.65 -4.56
N THR A 49 -4.21 1.80 -4.42
CA THR A 49 -5.18 0.89 -5.04
C THR A 49 -5.11 0.97 -6.57
N GLU A 50 -5.04 2.17 -7.14
CA GLU A 50 -4.88 2.39 -8.59
C GLU A 50 -3.59 1.76 -9.12
N GLU A 51 -2.48 1.91 -8.38
CA GLU A 51 -1.20 1.28 -8.71
C GLU A 51 -1.30 -0.25 -8.71
N ILE A 52 -1.94 -0.83 -7.70
CA ILE A 52 -2.20 -2.28 -7.61
C ILE A 52 -3.03 -2.74 -8.81
N MET A 53 -4.13 -2.06 -9.11
CA MET A 53 -4.99 -2.39 -10.25
C MET A 53 -4.23 -2.28 -11.58
N ARG A 54 -3.38 -1.26 -11.75
CA ARG A 54 -2.55 -1.09 -12.93
C ARG A 54 -1.56 -2.24 -13.13
N ARG A 55 -1.13 -2.91 -12.06
CA ARG A 55 -0.25 -4.09 -12.10
C ARG A 55 -1.00 -5.41 -12.29
N GLY A 56 -2.32 -5.38 -12.39
CA GLY A 56 -3.14 -6.59 -12.52
C GLY A 56 -3.64 -7.17 -11.19
N GLY A 57 -3.61 -6.38 -10.11
CA GLY A 57 -4.08 -6.80 -8.78
C GLY A 57 -2.97 -7.34 -7.87
N LEU A 58 -3.34 -7.70 -6.63
CA LEU A 58 -2.46 -8.41 -5.70
C LEU A 58 -2.53 -9.91 -6.01
N THR A 59 -1.38 -10.54 -6.26
CA THR A 59 -1.32 -12.01 -6.33
C THR A 59 -1.37 -12.57 -4.91
N LYS A 60 -2.14 -13.66 -4.70
CA LYS A 60 -2.45 -14.28 -3.39
C LYS A 60 -1.24 -14.58 -2.47
N GLY A 61 -0.01 -14.51 -2.95
CA GLY A 61 1.20 -14.67 -2.13
C GLY A 61 1.63 -13.41 -1.36
N ALA A 62 1.13 -12.23 -1.72
CA ALA A 62 1.47 -10.98 -1.03
C ALA A 62 0.59 -10.69 0.20
N GLU A 63 -0.48 -11.48 0.39
CA GLU A 63 -1.43 -11.37 1.51
C GLU A 63 -1.00 -12.25 2.70
N SER A 64 -0.20 -13.31 2.47
CA SER A 64 0.17 -14.31 3.48
C SER A 64 1.48 -14.03 4.24
N GLY A 65 2.06 -12.83 4.09
CA GLY A 65 3.33 -12.46 4.72
C GLY A 65 3.19 -11.72 6.06
N LEU A 66 1.98 -11.61 6.59
CA LEU A 66 1.65 -10.81 7.79
C LEU A 66 1.08 -11.61 8.96
N GLU A 67 1.19 -12.94 8.92
CA GLU A 67 0.97 -13.80 10.10
C GLU A 67 2.20 -13.86 11.01
#